data_AF-A0A5K3ER86-F1
#
_entry.id   AF-A0A5K3ER86-F1
#
_cell.length_a   1.000
_cell.length_b   1.000
_cell.length_c   1.000
_cell.angle_alpha   90.00
_cell.angle_beta   90.00
_cell.angle_gamma   90.00
#
_symmetry.space_group_name_H-M   'P 1'
#
loop_
_entity.id
_entity.type
_entity.pdbx_description
1 polymer ?
#
loop_
_entity_poly.entity_id
_entity_poly.type
_entity_poly.pdbx_seq_one_letter_code
_entity_poly.pdbx_strand_id
1 'polypeptide(L)'
;MFEQCKDEKTAGSLVAIGKEGCRLAGHIDVNKVAGAFHIAPGKSYGQGHIHVHDLMAFSGEQFPLSHEIRHLSFGDTYPGQVNPLDNTNMTVDAASPMISYFIKLVPTIYSDYSATPLVTNQYSVTWQIKSTPLSGGSEGIPGVFFNYQISPLLVKLTKERKSFLYFLTNTCAIVGGVYTVAGLLDAFVYRSSCLLAKLH
;
A
#
# COMPACT_ATOMS: atom_id res chain seq x y z
N MET A 1 11.48 7.58 -16.04
CA MET A 1 11.26 7.23 -17.46
C MET A 1 11.08 5.72 -17.54
N PHE A 2 9.93 5.23 -18.02
CA PHE A 2 9.69 3.78 -18.18
C PHE A 2 10.44 3.25 -19.39
N GLU A 3 11.13 2.12 -19.26
CA GLU A 3 12.11 1.65 -20.25
C GLU A 3 11.54 0.67 -21.28
N GLN A 4 10.32 0.14 -21.08
CA GLN A 4 9.89 -1.06 -21.81
C GLN A 4 9.22 -0.85 -23.20
N CYS A 5 8.97 0.39 -23.65
CA CYS A 5 8.30 0.65 -24.94
C CYS A 5 9.00 1.70 -25.81
N LYS A 6 10.33 1.83 -25.72
CA LYS A 6 11.06 2.84 -26.49
C LYS A 6 11.22 2.48 -27.98
N ASP A 7 11.14 1.19 -28.34
CA ASP A 7 11.52 0.67 -29.66
C ASP A 7 10.47 -0.22 -30.37
N GLU A 8 9.17 -0.14 -30.03
CA GLU A 8 8.14 -0.94 -30.73
C GLU A 8 7.79 -0.36 -32.12
N LYS A 9 8.25 -1.05 -33.18
CA LYS A 9 7.81 -0.81 -34.57
C LYS A 9 6.36 -1.28 -34.72
N THR A 10 5.47 -0.34 -35.04
CA THR A 10 4.00 -0.44 -35.03
C THR A 10 3.37 -1.58 -35.86
N ALA A 11 4.11 -2.23 -36.76
CA ALA A 11 3.57 -3.23 -37.69
C ALA A 11 3.51 -4.68 -37.15
N GLY A 12 4.26 -5.01 -36.08
CA GLY A 12 4.26 -6.36 -35.47
C GLY A 12 3.47 -6.49 -34.16
N SER A 13 3.08 -5.36 -33.57
CA SER A 13 2.51 -5.28 -32.22
C SER A 13 1.11 -5.91 -32.12
N LEU A 14 0.29 -5.84 -33.17
CA LEU A 14 -1.08 -6.38 -33.18
C LEU A 14 -1.17 -7.92 -33.05
N VAL A 15 -0.15 -8.66 -33.49
CA VAL A 15 -0.14 -10.15 -33.46
C VAL A 15 0.38 -10.70 -32.13
N ALA A 16 1.11 -9.87 -31.37
CA ALA A 16 1.68 -10.21 -30.07
C ALA A 16 0.72 -9.90 -28.89
N ILE A 17 -0.30 -9.07 -29.13
CA ILE A 17 -1.37 -8.78 -28.17
C ILE A 17 -2.03 -10.08 -27.70
N GLY A 18 -2.06 -10.28 -26.38
CA GLY A 18 -2.62 -11.47 -25.74
C GLY A 18 -1.67 -12.69 -25.69
N LYS A 19 -0.49 -12.64 -26.31
CA LYS A 19 0.53 -13.72 -26.27
C LYS A 19 1.74 -13.38 -25.41
N GLU A 20 2.00 -12.10 -25.18
CA GLU A 20 3.10 -11.63 -24.34
C GLU A 20 2.59 -10.76 -23.17
N GLY A 21 3.39 -10.70 -22.11
CA GLY A 21 3.17 -9.81 -20.97
C GLY A 21 4.13 -8.62 -21.04
N CYS A 22 3.68 -7.47 -20.53
CA CYS A 22 4.51 -6.28 -20.40
C CYS A 22 4.90 -6.05 -18.93
N ARG A 23 6.18 -5.76 -18.67
CA ARG A 23 6.69 -5.37 -17.36
C ARG A 23 6.90 -3.86 -17.36
N LEU A 24 6.16 -3.15 -16.51
CA LEU A 24 6.33 -1.71 -16.36
C LEU A 24 7.12 -1.43 -15.09
N ALA A 25 8.26 -0.75 -15.22
CA ALA A 25 9.10 -0.35 -14.09
C ALA A 25 9.65 1.06 -14.33
N GLY A 26 9.54 1.92 -13.33
CA GLY A 26 9.99 3.31 -13.41
C GLY A 26 9.41 4.17 -12.30
N HIS A 27 9.76 5.45 -12.36
CA HIS A 27 9.23 6.51 -11.49
C HIS A 27 8.55 7.58 -12.33
N ILE A 28 7.48 8.17 -11.77
CA ILE A 28 6.73 9.28 -12.37
C ILE A 28 6.67 10.41 -11.34
N ASP A 29 7.17 11.58 -11.73
CA ASP A 29 6.95 12.81 -10.98
C ASP A 29 5.54 13.34 -11.29
N VAL A 30 4.73 13.48 -10.25
CA VAL A 30 3.36 14.00 -10.35
C VAL A 30 3.17 15.20 -9.43
N ASN A 31 2.25 16.08 -9.82
CA ASN A 31 1.83 17.17 -8.94
C ASN A 31 1.16 16.59 -7.69
N LYS A 32 1.40 17.23 -6.53
CA LYS A 32 0.80 16.87 -5.23
C LYS A 32 -0.66 17.34 -5.13
N VAL A 33 -1.48 16.89 -6.07
CA VAL A 33 -2.93 17.13 -6.13
C VAL A 33 -3.65 15.82 -6.47
N ALA A 34 -4.97 15.78 -6.34
CA ALA A 34 -5.73 14.63 -6.81
C ALA A 34 -5.54 14.45 -8.32
N GLY A 35 -5.30 13.22 -8.75
CA GLY A 35 -5.02 12.90 -10.14
C GLY A 35 -5.23 11.43 -10.45
N ALA A 36 -5.01 11.07 -11.70
CA ALA A 36 -5.10 9.69 -12.15
C ALA A 36 -4.06 9.41 -13.22
N PHE A 37 -3.51 8.21 -13.20
CA PHE A 37 -2.75 7.67 -14.32
C PHE A 37 -3.36 6.33 -14.72
N HIS A 38 -3.27 5.98 -16.00
CA HIS A 38 -3.89 4.76 -16.52
C HIS A 38 -3.01 4.10 -17.57
N ILE A 39 -3.16 2.78 -17.65
CA ILE A 39 -2.51 1.92 -18.62
C ILE A 39 -3.65 1.30 -19.43
N ALA A 40 -3.73 1.64 -20.70
CA ALA A 40 -4.75 1.14 -21.61
C ALA A 40 -4.12 0.85 -22.98
N PRO A 41 -4.67 -0.11 -23.74
CA PRO A 41 -4.18 -0.41 -25.09
C PRO A 41 -4.50 0.74 -26.06
N GLY A 42 -3.59 0.96 -27.00
CA GLY A 42 -3.74 1.96 -28.06
C GLY A 42 -2.80 3.14 -27.96
N LYS A 43 -2.77 3.95 -29.02
CA LYS A 43 -1.98 5.19 -29.04
C LYS A 43 -2.72 6.24 -28.21
N SER A 44 -2.09 6.68 -27.12
CA SER A 44 -2.53 7.82 -26.35
C SER A 44 -2.38 9.10 -27.19
N TYR A 45 -3.48 9.70 -27.62
CA TYR A 45 -3.45 11.04 -28.22
C TYR A 45 -3.83 12.07 -27.16
N GLY A 46 -2.92 13.02 -26.90
CA GLY A 46 -3.18 14.16 -26.03
C GLY A 46 -3.54 15.38 -26.88
N GLN A 47 -4.79 15.82 -26.82
CA GLN A 47 -5.21 17.12 -27.37
C GLN A 47 -5.69 17.99 -26.22
N GLY A 48 -4.80 18.84 -25.67
CA GLY A 48 -5.10 19.68 -24.51
C GLY A 48 -5.16 18.90 -23.19
N HIS A 49 -6.21 19.11 -22.38
CA HIS A 49 -6.41 18.46 -21.08
C HIS A 49 -7.13 17.10 -21.12
N ILE A 50 -7.33 16.53 -22.31
CA ILE A 50 -8.10 15.29 -22.51
C ILE A 50 -7.23 14.24 -23.19
N HIS A 51 -7.20 13.04 -22.61
CA HIS A 51 -6.56 11.86 -23.17
C HIS A 51 -7.61 10.99 -23.86
N VAL A 52 -7.46 10.78 -25.17
CA VAL A 52 -8.32 9.90 -25.96
C VAL A 52 -7.48 8.75 -26.51
N HIS A 53 -8.00 7.53 -26.44
CA HIS A 53 -7.40 6.36 -27.07
C HIS A 53 -8.15 6.05 -28.37
N ASP A 54 -7.41 5.84 -29.45
CA ASP A 54 -7.97 5.31 -30.69
C ASP A 54 -8.06 3.78 -30.59
N LEU A 55 -9.28 3.28 -30.35
CA LEU A 55 -9.60 1.86 -30.24
C LEU A 55 -10.05 1.24 -31.57
N MET A 56 -10.14 2.03 -32.66
CA MET A 56 -10.61 1.51 -33.95
C MET A 56 -9.70 0.42 -34.53
N ALA A 57 -8.42 0.42 -34.17
CA ALA A 57 -7.46 -0.63 -34.58
C ALA A 57 -7.62 -1.96 -33.83
N PHE A 58 -8.47 -2.04 -32.80
CA PHE A 58 -8.60 -3.17 -31.89
C PHE A 58 -10.02 -3.73 -31.78
N SER A 59 -10.93 -3.32 -32.68
CA SER A 59 -12.32 -3.80 -32.68
C SER A 59 -12.36 -5.32 -32.93
N GLY A 60 -12.67 -6.10 -31.90
CA GLY A 60 -12.89 -7.55 -31.99
C GLY A 60 -11.90 -8.43 -31.22
N GLU A 61 -10.81 -7.87 -30.70
CA GLU A 61 -9.82 -8.60 -29.89
C GLU A 61 -10.10 -8.49 -28.38
N GLN A 62 -9.84 -9.57 -27.64
CA GLN A 62 -9.96 -9.58 -26.18
C GLN A 62 -8.64 -9.16 -25.54
N PHE A 63 -8.70 -8.24 -24.57
CA PHE A 63 -7.54 -7.74 -23.84
C PHE A 63 -7.58 -8.29 -22.42
N PRO A 64 -6.92 -9.42 -22.15
CA PRO A 64 -6.77 -9.90 -20.78
C PRO A 64 -5.90 -8.91 -20.01
N LEU A 65 -6.49 -8.20 -19.05
CA LEU A 65 -5.80 -7.22 -18.19
C LEU A 65 -5.39 -7.81 -16.83
N SER A 66 -5.21 -9.12 -16.78
CA SER A 66 -4.64 -9.81 -15.62
C SER A 66 -3.21 -9.33 -15.41
N HIS A 67 -2.87 -8.92 -14.19
CA HIS A 67 -1.58 -8.32 -13.89
C HIS A 67 -1.11 -8.60 -12.45
N GLU A 68 0.21 -8.48 -12.26
CA GLU A 68 0.88 -8.53 -10.96
C GLU A 68 1.44 -7.15 -10.65
N ILE A 69 1.03 -6.55 -9.53
CA ILE A 69 1.66 -5.35 -8.99
C ILE A 69 2.76 -5.81 -8.03
N ARG A 70 4.01 -5.73 -8.48
CA ARG A 70 5.16 -6.12 -7.65
C ARG A 70 5.46 -5.10 -6.58
N HIS A 71 5.50 -3.83 -6.96
CA HIS A 71 5.78 -2.74 -6.04
C HIS A 71 5.12 -1.45 -6.51
N LEU A 72 4.41 -0.78 -5.60
CA LEU A 72 3.89 0.57 -5.82
C LEU A 72 4.00 1.39 -4.53
N SER A 73 4.78 2.46 -4.60
CA SER A 73 5.05 3.38 -3.48
C SER A 73 4.93 4.84 -3.93
N PHE A 74 4.67 5.73 -2.96
CA PHE A 74 4.47 7.16 -3.18
C PHE A 74 5.48 7.98 -2.37
N GLY A 75 6.64 8.23 -2.98
CA GLY A 75 7.79 8.83 -2.31
C GLY A 75 8.71 7.78 -1.68
N ASP A 76 9.62 8.24 -0.82
CA ASP A 76 10.63 7.38 -0.20
C ASP A 76 10.04 6.46 0.87
N THR A 77 10.49 5.21 0.95
CA THR A 77 9.99 4.26 1.95
C THR A 77 10.72 4.38 3.28
N TYR A 78 10.02 4.21 4.41
CA TYR A 78 10.63 4.10 5.74
C TYR A 78 10.62 2.65 6.28
N PRO A 79 11.48 2.31 7.27
CA PRO A 79 11.54 0.96 7.84
C PRO A 79 10.20 0.54 8.46
N GLY A 80 9.67 -0.61 8.02
CA GLY A 80 8.38 -1.14 8.47
C GLY A 80 7.16 -0.57 7.74
N GLN A 81 7.35 0.26 6.71
CA GLN A 81 6.27 0.67 5.82
C GLN A 81 5.75 -0.55 5.04
N VAL A 82 4.43 -0.73 5.05
CA VAL A 82 3.74 -1.77 4.28
C VAL A 82 2.87 -1.08 3.23
N ASN A 83 3.10 -1.38 1.96
CA ASN A 83 2.32 -0.86 0.85
C ASN A 83 1.24 -1.88 0.46
N PRO A 84 -0.05 -1.51 0.47
CA PRO A 84 -1.14 -2.46 0.23
C PRO A 84 -1.13 -3.19 -1.12
N LEU A 85 -0.56 -2.61 -2.18
CA LEU A 85 -0.53 -3.22 -3.51
C LEU A 85 0.75 -4.01 -3.81
N ASP A 86 1.71 -4.07 -2.89
CA ASP A 86 2.96 -4.80 -3.13
C ASP A 86 2.69 -6.31 -3.19
N ASN A 87 3.23 -6.96 -4.23
CA ASN A 87 3.03 -8.37 -4.57
C ASN A 87 1.56 -8.82 -4.68
N THR A 88 0.69 -7.96 -5.23
CA THR A 88 -0.72 -8.29 -5.44
C THR A 88 -0.97 -8.79 -6.85
N ASN A 89 -1.71 -9.90 -6.96
CA ASN A 89 -2.12 -10.49 -8.24
C ASN A 89 -3.59 -10.21 -8.49
N MET A 90 -3.90 -9.73 -9.69
CA MET A 90 -5.24 -9.46 -10.16
C MET A 90 -5.51 -10.32 -11.39
N THR A 91 -6.37 -11.32 -11.25
CA THR A 91 -6.82 -12.19 -12.35
C THR A 91 -8.24 -11.83 -12.73
N VAL A 92 -8.48 -11.57 -14.01
CA VAL A 92 -9.80 -11.17 -14.51
C VAL A 92 -10.19 -12.03 -15.69
N ASP A 93 -11.35 -12.68 -15.59
CA ASP A 93 -11.91 -13.56 -16.65
C ASP A 93 -12.75 -12.79 -17.69
N ALA A 94 -12.92 -11.47 -17.52
CA ALA A 94 -13.63 -10.63 -18.47
C ALA A 94 -12.74 -10.31 -19.69
N ALA A 95 -13.36 -10.30 -20.87
CA ALA A 95 -12.67 -10.06 -22.14
C ALA A 95 -12.13 -8.63 -22.33
N SER A 96 -12.69 -7.64 -21.63
CA SER A 96 -12.28 -6.23 -21.71
C SER A 96 -12.70 -5.46 -20.45
N PRO A 97 -12.05 -5.73 -19.30
CA PRO A 97 -12.38 -5.06 -18.04
C PRO A 97 -11.77 -3.67 -17.96
N MET A 98 -12.50 -2.75 -17.35
CA MET A 98 -11.96 -1.53 -16.76
C MET A 98 -11.68 -1.81 -15.28
N ILE A 99 -10.40 -1.89 -14.91
CA ILE A 99 -9.96 -2.11 -13.53
C ILE A 99 -9.54 -0.76 -12.95
N SER A 100 -10.19 -0.32 -11.89
CA SER A 100 -9.90 0.97 -11.26
C SER A 100 -9.47 0.80 -9.81
N TYR A 101 -8.23 1.19 -9.51
CA TYR A 101 -7.69 1.33 -8.17
C TYR A 101 -7.92 2.75 -7.67
N PHE A 102 -8.49 2.87 -6.47
CA PHE A 102 -8.71 4.13 -5.76
C PHE A 102 -7.74 4.17 -4.59
N ILE A 103 -6.69 4.96 -4.76
CA ILE A 103 -5.58 5.10 -3.84
C ILE A 103 -5.79 6.36 -3.02
N LYS A 104 -5.83 6.21 -1.70
CA LYS A 104 -5.88 7.35 -0.78
C LYS A 104 -4.53 7.55 -0.12
N LEU A 105 -3.82 8.60 -0.52
CA LEU A 105 -2.52 8.96 0.00
C LEU A 105 -2.65 9.68 1.34
N VAL A 106 -1.91 9.24 2.35
CA VAL A 106 -1.84 9.85 3.68
C VAL A 106 -0.42 10.38 3.88
N PRO A 107 -0.24 11.71 3.85
CA PRO A 107 1.04 12.33 4.18
C PRO A 107 1.55 11.83 5.52
N THR A 108 2.81 11.40 5.54
CA THR A 108 3.46 10.80 6.70
C THR A 108 4.81 11.44 6.93
N ILE A 109 5.05 11.89 8.16
CA ILE A 109 6.36 12.35 8.60
C ILE A 109 6.95 11.27 9.50
N TYR A 110 8.06 10.69 9.04
CA TYR A 110 8.81 9.70 9.80
C TYR A 110 10.04 10.37 10.43
N SER A 111 10.07 10.40 11.76
CA SER A 111 11.17 10.91 12.57
C SER A 111 11.82 9.75 13.31
N ASP A 112 13.01 9.36 12.86
CA ASP A 112 13.88 8.43 13.58
C ASP A 112 14.74 9.18 14.62
N TYR A 113 15.75 8.51 15.19
CA TYR A 113 16.80 9.14 16.00
C TYR A 113 17.67 10.13 15.22
N SER A 114 17.59 10.12 13.88
CA SER A 114 18.24 11.11 13.03
C SER A 114 17.51 12.45 13.10
N ALA A 115 18.27 13.55 12.98
CA ALA A 115 17.72 14.90 13.07
C ALA A 115 16.83 15.29 11.89
N THR A 116 16.97 14.63 10.72
CA THR A 116 16.20 14.97 9.52
C THR A 116 14.93 14.12 9.42
N PRO A 117 13.73 14.69 9.58
CA PRO A 117 12.49 13.96 9.37
C PRO A 117 12.29 13.64 7.89
N LEU A 118 11.93 12.39 7.59
CA LEU A 118 11.57 11.95 6.24
C LEU A 118 10.10 12.28 5.99
N VAL A 119 9.83 13.03 4.92
CA VAL A 119 8.46 13.34 4.46
C VAL A 119 8.10 12.39 3.34
N THR A 120 7.15 11.51 3.60
CA THR A 120 6.70 10.47 2.66
C THR A 120 5.18 10.31 2.70
N ASN A 121 4.63 9.33 1.99
CA ASN A 121 3.22 9.00 1.99
C ASN A 121 3.01 7.51 2.29
N GLN A 122 2.03 7.24 3.13
CA GLN A 122 1.38 5.94 3.20
C GLN A 122 0.15 5.97 2.29
N TYR A 123 -0.41 4.81 1.96
CA TYR A 123 -1.66 4.78 1.23
C TYR A 123 -2.55 3.61 1.63
N SER A 124 -3.85 3.79 1.42
CA SER A 124 -4.81 2.70 1.37
C SER A 124 -5.36 2.59 -0.05
N VAL A 125 -5.85 1.40 -0.38
CA VAL A 125 -6.38 1.11 -1.71
C VAL A 125 -7.72 0.40 -1.63
N THR A 126 -8.62 0.78 -2.50
CA THR A 126 -9.77 -0.05 -2.90
C THR A 126 -9.74 -0.24 -4.41
N TRP A 127 -10.42 -1.24 -4.92
CA TRP A 127 -10.45 -1.51 -6.35
C TRP A 127 -11.86 -1.91 -6.79
N GLN A 128 -12.17 -1.65 -8.05
CA GLN A 128 -13.39 -2.11 -8.70
C GLN A 128 -13.09 -2.59 -10.12
N ILE A 129 -13.89 -3.52 -10.60
CA ILE A 129 -13.85 -4.01 -11.98
C ILE A 129 -15.19 -3.67 -12.61
N LYS A 130 -15.17 -3.04 -13.77
CA LYS A 130 -16.35 -2.82 -14.61
C LYS A 130 -16.11 -3.47 -15.97
N SER A 131 -17.05 -4.27 -16.45
CA SER A 131 -17.00 -4.76 -17.83
C SER A 131 -17.45 -3.63 -18.75
N THR A 132 -16.62 -3.23 -19.71
CA THR A 132 -16.94 -2.17 -20.67
C THR A 132 -16.93 -2.75 -22.09
N PRO A 133 -17.98 -2.54 -22.90
CA PRO A 133 -17.92 -2.88 -24.31
C PRO A 133 -16.82 -2.05 -25.00
N LEU A 134 -16.07 -2.67 -25.92
CA LEU A 134 -14.97 -2.04 -26.67
C LEU A 134 -15.39 -0.85 -27.56
N SER A 135 -16.69 -0.60 -27.70
CA SER A 135 -17.23 0.60 -28.35
C SER A 135 -17.12 1.76 -27.37
N GLY A 136 -16.09 2.60 -27.50
CA GLY A 136 -15.76 3.74 -26.62
C GLY A 136 -16.83 4.85 -26.50
N GLY A 137 -18.04 4.48 -26.10
CA GLY A 137 -19.11 5.38 -25.69
C GLY A 137 -18.95 5.85 -24.24
N SER A 138 -20.04 6.32 -23.64
CA SER A 138 -20.09 6.88 -22.28
C SER A 138 -19.72 5.91 -21.16
N GLU A 139 -19.49 4.63 -21.45
CA GLU A 139 -19.26 3.58 -20.44
C GLU A 139 -17.79 3.38 -20.03
N GLY A 140 -16.83 3.96 -20.76
CA GLY A 140 -15.39 3.88 -20.46
C GLY A 140 -14.59 3.05 -21.46
N ILE A 141 -13.28 2.97 -21.24
CA ILE A 141 -12.31 2.25 -22.08
C ILE A 141 -11.69 1.13 -21.22
N PRO A 142 -11.49 -0.08 -21.75
CA PRO A 142 -10.79 -1.13 -21.03
C PRO A 142 -9.35 -0.71 -20.70
N GLY A 143 -8.92 -1.01 -19.48
CA GLY A 143 -7.61 -0.60 -18.99
C GLY A 143 -7.49 -0.69 -17.47
N VAL A 144 -6.28 -0.41 -16.99
CA VAL A 144 -5.96 -0.35 -15.56
C VAL A 144 -5.77 1.12 -15.16
N PHE A 145 -6.63 1.61 -14.28
CA PHE A 145 -6.69 3.00 -13.86
C PHE A 145 -6.26 3.11 -12.39
N PHE A 146 -5.35 4.02 -12.09
CA PHE A 146 -4.88 4.34 -10.74
C PHE A 146 -5.28 5.78 -10.41
N ASN A 147 -6.38 5.90 -9.69
CA ASN A 147 -6.90 7.18 -9.22
C ASN A 147 -6.33 7.44 -7.83
N TYR A 148 -5.55 8.51 -7.66
CA TYR A 148 -4.94 8.84 -6.38
C TYR A 148 -5.46 10.18 -5.85
N GLN A 149 -5.78 10.21 -4.55
CA GLN A 149 -6.24 11.41 -3.85
C GLN A 149 -5.48 11.58 -2.54
N ILE A 150 -5.09 12.81 -2.24
CA ILE A 150 -4.42 13.15 -0.98
C ILE A 150 -5.47 13.34 0.12
N SER A 151 -5.27 12.64 1.23
CA SER A 151 -6.03 12.76 2.46
C SER A 151 -5.65 14.04 3.21
N PRO A 152 -6.60 14.74 3.82
CA PRO A 152 -6.30 15.92 4.64
C PRO A 152 -5.66 15.58 6.00
N LEU A 153 -5.38 14.30 6.28
CA LEU A 153 -4.80 13.83 7.54
C LEU A 153 -3.28 13.67 7.41
N LEU A 154 -2.55 14.09 8.45
CA LEU A 154 -1.10 13.93 8.55
C LEU A 154 -0.78 12.91 9.65
N VAL A 155 0.03 11.90 9.34
CA VAL A 155 0.51 10.92 10.31
C VAL A 155 1.95 11.24 10.69
N LYS A 156 2.23 11.42 11.98
CA LYS A 156 3.59 11.63 12.49
C LYS A 156 4.05 10.40 13.24
N LEU A 157 5.05 9.70 12.69
CA LEU A 157 5.69 8.56 13.32
C LEU A 157 6.98 9.05 13.96
N THR A 158 7.04 9.04 15.29
CA THR A 158 8.24 9.46 16.03
C THR A 158 8.77 8.28 16.83
N LYS A 159 10.04 7.94 16.63
CA LYS A 159 10.69 6.88 17.39
C LYS A 159 11.31 7.45 18.65
N GLU A 160 10.70 7.17 19.79
CA GLU A 160 11.23 7.60 21.08
C GLU A 160 12.17 6.56 21.69
N ARG A 161 13.22 7.03 22.38
CA ARG A 161 14.03 6.18 23.28
C ARG A 161 13.49 6.33 24.67
N LYS A 162 13.20 5.21 25.33
CA LYS A 162 12.98 5.20 26.77
C LYS A 162 14.29 5.56 27.47
N SER A 163 14.22 6.39 28.50
CA SER A 163 15.39 6.78 29.28
C SER A 163 15.92 5.62 30.12
N PHE A 164 17.19 5.66 30.50
CA PHE A 164 17.77 4.66 31.42
C PHE A 164 17.05 4.63 32.78
N LEU A 165 16.54 5.78 33.24
CA LEU A 165 15.75 5.85 34.47
C LEU A 165 14.47 5.02 34.37
N TYR A 166 13.83 4.96 33.20
CA TYR A 166 12.66 4.11 32.98
C TYR A 166 13.00 2.62 33.16
N PHE A 167 14.21 2.20 32.77
CA PHE A 167 14.67 0.83 33.04
C PHE A 167 14.83 0.59 34.54
N LEU A 168 15.53 1.50 35.24
CA LEU A 168 15.80 1.36 36.68
C LEU A 168 14.51 1.32 37.51
N THR A 169 13.57 2.23 37.25
CA THR A 169 12.29 2.26 37.96
C THR A 169 11.50 0.97 37.71
N ASN A 170 11.53 0.44 36.50
CA ASN A 170 10.86 -0.82 36.18
C ASN A 170 11.51 -2.03 36.88
N THR A 171 12.85 -2.06 36.97
CA THR A 171 13.56 -3.10 37.73
C THR A 171 13.24 -3.03 39.23
N CYS A 172 13.28 -1.84 39.82
CA CYS A 172 12.91 -1.65 41.24
C CYS A 172 11.46 -2.06 41.50
N ALA A 173 10.53 -1.74 40.58
CA ALA A 173 9.13 -2.14 40.70
C ALA A 173 8.96 -3.67 40.70
N ILE A 174 9.69 -4.39 39.84
CA ILE A 174 9.66 -5.86 39.80
C ILE A 174 10.21 -6.45 41.10
N VAL A 175 11.37 -5.98 41.57
CA VAL A 175 11.99 -6.48 42.83
C VAL A 175 11.11 -6.20 44.03
N GLY A 176 10.58 -4.98 44.14
CA GLY A 176 9.64 -4.59 45.19
C GLY A 176 8.37 -5.43 45.17
N GLY A 177 7.78 -5.66 43.99
CA GLY A 177 6.61 -6.51 43.82
C GLY A 177 6.83 -7.95 44.28
N VAL A 178 7.97 -8.56 43.91
CA VAL A 178 8.33 -9.92 44.36
C VAL A 178 8.47 -9.98 45.88
N TYR A 179 9.15 -9.00 46.48
CA TYR A 179 9.34 -8.94 47.93
C TYR A 179 8.00 -8.81 48.68
N THR A 180 7.10 -7.94 48.21
CA THR A 180 5.77 -7.76 48.81
C THR A 180 4.92 -9.03 48.71
N VAL A 181 4.94 -9.70 47.54
CA VAL A 181 4.18 -10.96 47.35
C VAL A 181 4.73 -12.08 48.22
N ALA A 182 6.06 -12.22 48.32
CA ALA A 182 6.68 -13.20 49.19
C ALA A 182 6.32 -12.97 50.67
N GLY A 183 6.35 -11.72 51.14
CA GLY A 183 5.96 -11.38 52.52
C GLY A 183 4.47 -11.66 52.81
N LEU A 184 3.59 -11.40 51.85
CA LEU A 184 2.16 -11.74 51.98
C LEU A 184 1.92 -13.25 52.05
N LEU A 185 2.63 -14.03 51.23
CA LEU A 185 2.53 -15.49 51.24
C LEU A 185 3.05 -16.08 52.55
N ASP A 186 4.20 -15.62 53.04
CA ASP A 186 4.76 -16.09 54.31
C ASP A 186 3.81 -15.78 55.48
N ALA A 187 3.30 -14.55 55.55
CA ALA A 187 2.33 -14.15 56.58
C ALA A 187 1.03 -14.96 56.49
N PHE A 188 0.56 -15.28 55.29
CA PHE A 188 -0.62 -16.12 55.08
C PHE A 188 -0.37 -17.56 55.55
N VAL A 189 0.74 -18.18 55.16
CA VAL A 189 1.11 -19.55 55.56
C VAL A 189 1.28 -19.64 57.07
N TYR A 190 1.99 -18.70 57.69
CA TYR A 190 2.20 -18.66 59.13
C TYR A 190 0.89 -18.51 59.93
N ARG A 191 0.00 -17.62 59.49
CA ARG A 191 -1.32 -17.45 60.13
C ARG A 191 -2.18 -18.70 59.96
N SER A 192 -2.14 -19.33 58.79
CA SER A 192 -2.90 -20.54 58.48
C SER A 192 -2.43 -21.71 59.36
N SER A 193 -1.12 -21.92 59.49
CA SER A 193 -0.56 -23.00 60.32
C SER A 193 -0.81 -22.77 61.80
N CYS A 194 -0.72 -21.53 62.29
CA CYS A 194 -1.02 -21.20 63.68
C CYS A 194 -2.52 -21.35 64.04
N LEU A 195 -3.42 -21.06 63.09
CA LEU A 195 -4.87 -21.29 63.27
C LEU A 195 -5.20 -22.79 63.30
N LEU A 196 -4.60 -23.58 62.41
CA LEU A 196 -4.77 -25.03 62.41
C LEU A 196 -4.23 -25.67 63.69
N ALA A 197 -3.11 -25.19 64.22
CA ALA A 197 -2.55 -25.65 65.49
C ALA A 197 -3.41 -25.28 66.72
N LYS A 198 -4.34 -24.31 66.62
CA LYS A 198 -5.29 -23.95 67.68
C LYS A 198 -6.62 -24.69 67.59
N LEU A 199 -6.92 -25.32 66.46
CA LEU A 199 -8.16 -26.08 66.22
C LEU A 199 -8.05 -27.56 66.61
N HIS A 200 -6.84 -28.00 66.99
CA HIS A 200 -6.53 -29.33 67.48
C HIS A 200 -6.05 -29.24 68.93
#